data_AF-W6YLB2-F1
#
_entry.id   AF-W6YLB2-F1
#
_cell.length_a   1.000
_cell.length_b   1.000
_cell.length_c   1.000
_cell.angle_alpha   90.00
_cell.angle_beta   90.00
_cell.angle_gamma   90.00
#
_symmetry.space_group_name_H-M   'P 1'
#
loop_
_entity.id
_entity.type
_entity.pdbx_description
1 polymer ?
#
loop_
_entity_poly.entity_id
_entity_poly.type
_entity_poly.pdbx_seq_one_letter_code
_entity_poly.pdbx_strand_id
1 'polypeptide(L)'
;MNKRREPVSLTWVPLVGSAACLCATAYLARSLLTTKERYGPNLTANMIQGFCSHNQLLISRLPAYGATESSYSRLLHLFHEPHASVYVYNELLRREKASWESVPDTVQLLSIEGKRGTSIPGVPISRTTLIALLLLTNARVIHEFSSSSGYRAALGSWCGQWYIQWEMGQQHALVSLRAHDSHSPATDVYAPVFSARVDACVKMMAGVVQHPSGGPNLFAVAFPGRMPAGEYYLQYQENGFALSHGARHIYNMNGGKVYEVDFLLPRKKEQDVFVISRTGQDEAEVILDLPSSKQEVHPVRMYIAPNEQAILAQCLDFLPWAYLSWSIHRGMRDILLAFSRKTMHEYRQRLAQQLRDAVPQHREVLVKQGWEPSFVDEHMGIMASSAILAERGNSGDAVRIVTALAALEHSGGYEPDLSDLDETTFWRRSVSERVTGTEEDGVDVERLSRDTVVALVKCFVLEWSVDFDYQFYHRLPIDLLFV
;
A
#
# COMPACT_ATOMS: atom_id res chain seq x y z
N MET A 1 -47.01 -45.97 41.74
CA MET A 1 -46.53 -46.91 40.70
C MET A 1 -45.89 -46.07 39.60
N ASN A 2 -44.60 -45.77 39.72
CA ASN A 2 -43.48 -46.46 39.07
C ASN A 2 -43.50 -46.43 37.53
N LYS A 3 -42.62 -45.60 36.95
CA LYS A 3 -41.62 -45.96 35.92
C LYS A 3 -40.66 -44.76 35.74
N ARG A 4 -39.56 -44.78 36.51
CA ARG A 4 -38.16 -44.99 36.07
C ARG A 4 -37.63 -43.91 35.10
N ARG A 5 -36.77 -43.05 35.67
CA ARG A 5 -35.74 -42.27 34.99
C ARG A 5 -34.51 -43.15 34.78
N GLU A 6 -33.90 -43.07 33.60
CA GLU A 6 -32.48 -43.39 33.37
C GLU A 6 -31.82 -42.28 32.54
N PRO A 7 -30.48 -42.09 32.67
CA PRO A 7 -29.81 -40.85 32.31
C PRO A 7 -29.22 -40.90 30.90
N VAL A 8 -29.36 -39.82 30.13
CA VAL A 8 -28.63 -39.66 28.87
C VAL A 8 -27.31 -38.96 29.16
N SER A 9 -26.22 -39.70 28.97
CA SER A 9 -24.84 -39.24 29.00
C SER A 9 -24.53 -38.30 27.83
N LEU A 10 -23.94 -37.14 28.15
CA LEU A 10 -23.28 -36.26 27.18
C LEU A 10 -21.95 -36.90 26.74
N THR A 11 -21.87 -37.31 25.49
CA THR A 11 -20.60 -37.55 24.78
C THR A 11 -20.45 -36.50 23.69
N TRP A 12 -19.37 -35.72 23.78
CA TRP A 12 -18.90 -34.79 22.77
C TRP A 12 -17.83 -35.43 21.89
N VAL A 13 -17.53 -34.71 20.79
CA VAL A 13 -16.38 -34.80 19.86
C VAL A 13 -16.62 -35.77 18.64
N PRO A 14 -16.13 -35.48 17.42
CA PRO A 14 -16.69 -34.56 16.41
C PRO A 14 -16.61 -35.15 14.95
N LEU A 15 -16.76 -34.28 13.94
CA LEU A 15 -16.26 -34.36 12.55
C LEU A 15 -17.20 -34.72 11.39
N VAL A 16 -16.98 -33.93 10.31
CA VAL A 16 -17.35 -34.06 8.88
C VAL A 16 -18.80 -33.69 8.54
N GLY A 17 -19.13 -32.77 7.62
CA GLY A 17 -18.36 -31.97 6.67
C GLY A 17 -19.34 -31.34 5.65
N SER A 18 -18.93 -30.21 5.07
CA SER A 18 -19.19 -29.85 3.67
C SER A 18 -20.65 -29.65 3.17
N ALA A 19 -21.34 -28.62 3.67
CA ALA A 19 -22.49 -28.03 2.96
C ALA A 19 -22.67 -26.50 3.15
N ALA A 20 -22.03 -25.89 4.15
CA ALA A 20 -22.22 -24.47 4.48
C ALA A 20 -21.31 -23.49 3.70
N CYS A 21 -20.28 -23.99 2.98
CA CYS A 21 -19.35 -23.14 2.21
C CYS A 21 -19.97 -22.62 0.88
N LEU A 22 -21.11 -23.19 0.45
CA LEU A 22 -21.82 -22.80 -0.77
C LEU A 22 -22.76 -21.59 -0.60
N CYS A 23 -22.99 -21.11 0.63
CA CYS A 23 -23.83 -19.94 0.88
C CYS A 23 -23.05 -18.64 1.19
N ALA A 24 -21.76 -18.72 1.51
CA ALA A 24 -20.97 -17.55 1.92
C ALA A 24 -20.51 -16.68 0.73
N THR A 25 -20.16 -17.30 -0.41
CA THR A 25 -19.72 -16.59 -1.63
C THR A 25 -20.88 -15.92 -2.39
N ALA A 26 -22.10 -16.45 -2.25
CA ALA A 26 -23.31 -15.86 -2.82
C ALA A 26 -23.80 -14.61 -2.05
N TYR A 27 -23.27 -14.36 -0.85
CA TYR A 27 -23.67 -13.24 0.01
C TYR A 27 -22.81 -11.98 -0.18
N LEU A 28 -21.52 -12.13 -0.50
CA LEU A 28 -20.62 -11.02 -0.82
C LEU A 28 -21.03 -10.27 -2.10
N ALA A 29 -21.54 -11.01 -3.11
CA ALA A 29 -22.17 -10.41 -4.28
C ALA A 29 -23.51 -9.71 -3.95
N ARG A 30 -24.21 -10.12 -2.88
CA ARG A 30 -25.50 -9.56 -2.48
C ARG A 30 -25.37 -8.32 -1.59
N SER A 31 -24.31 -8.23 -0.79
CA SER A 31 -24.07 -7.16 0.19
C SER A 31 -23.64 -5.84 -0.46
N LEU A 32 -22.72 -5.87 -1.43
CA LEU A 32 -22.34 -4.69 -2.22
C LEU A 32 -23.47 -4.16 -3.13
N LEU A 33 -24.60 -4.88 -3.21
CA LEU A 33 -25.76 -4.62 -4.07
C LEU A 33 -27.07 -4.34 -3.30
N THR A 34 -27.04 -4.04 -2.00
CA THR A 34 -28.28 -3.74 -1.23
C THR A 34 -28.61 -2.27 -1.03
N THR A 35 -28.27 -1.40 -1.98
CA THR A 35 -29.10 -0.21 -2.23
C THR A 35 -30.17 -0.58 -3.24
N LYS A 36 -31.39 -0.83 -2.75
CA LYS A 36 -32.62 -0.93 -3.54
C LYS A 36 -32.87 0.40 -4.25
N GLU A 37 -32.18 0.65 -5.35
CA GLU A 37 -32.55 1.59 -6.42
C GLU A 37 -31.50 1.50 -7.53
N ARG A 38 -31.93 0.99 -8.69
CA ARG A 38 -31.47 1.13 -10.08
C ARG A 38 -30.09 1.76 -10.43
N TYR A 39 -29.05 1.59 -9.63
CA TYR A 39 -27.69 2.09 -9.89
C TYR A 39 -26.68 1.00 -9.51
N GLY A 40 -25.61 0.80 -10.30
CA GLY A 40 -24.48 -0.02 -9.86
C GLY A 40 -23.82 0.57 -8.60
N PRO A 41 -23.05 -0.20 -7.80
CA PRO A 41 -22.43 0.33 -6.60
C PRO A 41 -21.53 1.52 -6.94
N ASN A 42 -21.78 2.63 -6.24
CA ASN A 42 -20.99 3.85 -6.41
C ASN A 42 -19.60 3.62 -5.83
N LEU A 43 -18.59 3.46 -6.70
CA LEU A 43 -17.21 3.25 -6.27
C LEU A 43 -16.71 4.52 -5.59
N THR A 44 -16.70 4.51 -4.27
CA THR A 44 -16.22 5.62 -3.45
C THR A 44 -14.99 5.16 -2.71
N ALA A 45 -13.90 5.91 -2.81
CA ALA A 45 -12.66 5.60 -2.12
C ALA A 45 -12.06 6.90 -1.57
N ASN A 46 -12.18 7.11 -0.27
CA ASN A 46 -11.61 8.27 0.42
C ASN A 46 -11.11 7.83 1.82
N MET A 47 -10.36 8.68 2.52
CA MET A 47 -9.75 8.30 3.81
C MET A 47 -10.77 8.20 4.95
N ILE A 48 -11.88 8.97 4.91
CA ILE A 48 -12.88 8.97 5.98
C ILE A 48 -13.72 7.69 5.93
N GLN A 49 -14.14 7.30 4.73
CA GLN A 49 -15.09 6.20 4.50
C GLN A 49 -14.39 4.93 4.00
N GLY A 50 -13.14 5.00 3.56
CA GLY A 50 -12.47 3.89 2.89
C GLY A 50 -12.98 3.67 1.47
N PHE A 51 -12.65 2.51 0.92
CA PHE A 51 -13.12 2.01 -0.36
C PHE A 51 -14.42 1.25 -0.15
N CYS A 52 -15.52 1.76 -0.69
CA CYS A 52 -16.85 1.18 -0.52
C CYS A 52 -17.16 0.85 0.97
N SER A 53 -16.86 1.80 1.87
CA SER A 53 -17.02 1.67 3.33
C SER A 53 -15.99 0.77 4.06
N HIS A 54 -14.96 0.29 3.36
CA HIS A 54 -13.92 -0.57 3.92
C HIS A 54 -12.55 0.12 3.85
N ASN A 55 -11.92 0.35 5.00
CA ASN A 55 -10.57 0.93 5.06
C ASN A 55 -9.48 -0.10 4.78
N GLN A 56 -9.74 -1.37 5.07
CA GLN A 56 -8.85 -2.49 4.80
C GLN A 56 -9.53 -3.44 3.81
N LEU A 57 -8.80 -3.84 2.77
CA LEU A 57 -9.26 -4.73 1.71
C LEU A 57 -8.27 -5.87 1.54
N LEU A 58 -8.74 -7.03 1.10
CA LEU A 58 -7.89 -8.03 0.50
C LEU A 58 -7.88 -7.81 -1.01
N ILE A 59 -6.70 -7.63 -1.60
CA ILE A 59 -6.53 -7.47 -3.05
C ILE A 59 -5.96 -8.76 -3.62
N SER A 60 -6.57 -9.27 -4.68
CA SER A 60 -6.11 -10.46 -5.40
C SER A 60 -5.39 -10.13 -6.70
N ARG A 61 -4.42 -10.98 -7.10
CA ARG A 61 -3.61 -10.73 -8.31
C ARG A 61 -4.43 -10.97 -9.56
N LEU A 62 -5.18 -12.06 -9.50
CA LEU A 62 -6.08 -12.53 -10.52
C LEU A 62 -7.51 -12.26 -10.05
N PRO A 63 -8.45 -11.97 -10.94
CA PRO A 63 -9.84 -11.91 -10.56
C PRO A 63 -10.31 -13.30 -10.13
N ALA A 64 -11.15 -13.37 -9.09
CA ALA A 64 -11.80 -14.61 -8.69
C ALA A 64 -12.66 -15.19 -9.83
N TYR A 65 -12.89 -16.51 -9.78
CA TYR A 65 -13.74 -17.22 -10.73
C TYR A 65 -15.14 -16.56 -10.85
N GLY A 66 -15.64 -16.41 -12.08
CA GLY A 66 -16.94 -15.77 -12.37
C GLY A 66 -16.83 -14.34 -12.93
N ALA A 67 -15.63 -13.75 -12.98
CA ALA A 67 -15.42 -12.48 -13.65
C ALA A 67 -15.72 -12.60 -15.15
N THR A 68 -16.56 -11.70 -15.66
CA THR A 68 -16.89 -11.66 -17.08
C THR A 68 -15.75 -11.06 -17.90
N GLU A 69 -15.91 -10.99 -19.22
CA GLU A 69 -14.97 -10.23 -20.06
C GLU A 69 -14.98 -8.71 -19.77
N SER A 70 -15.99 -8.20 -19.04
CA SER A 70 -16.06 -6.78 -18.71
C SER A 70 -15.02 -6.40 -17.65
N SER A 71 -14.34 -5.27 -17.86
CA SER A 71 -13.34 -4.78 -16.90
C SER A 71 -13.96 -4.50 -15.54
N TYR A 72 -15.22 -4.04 -15.52
CA TYR A 72 -15.97 -3.76 -14.30
C TYR A 72 -16.16 -5.00 -13.42
N SER A 73 -16.56 -6.12 -14.02
CA SER A 73 -16.67 -7.39 -13.30
C SER A 73 -15.31 -7.81 -12.75
N ARG A 74 -14.25 -7.73 -13.57
CA ARG A 74 -12.88 -8.05 -13.13
C ARG A 74 -12.44 -7.22 -11.93
N LEU A 75 -12.71 -5.91 -11.94
CA LEU A 75 -12.40 -5.02 -10.84
C LEU A 75 -13.05 -5.50 -9.53
N LEU A 76 -14.37 -5.79 -9.55
CA LEU A 76 -15.09 -6.25 -8.37
C LEU A 76 -14.57 -7.60 -7.84
N HIS A 77 -14.02 -8.43 -8.73
CA HIS A 77 -13.42 -9.71 -8.36
C HIS A 77 -11.94 -9.62 -7.94
N LEU A 78 -11.36 -8.42 -7.92
CA LEU A 78 -10.00 -8.16 -7.43
C LEU A 78 -9.96 -7.60 -6.00
N PHE A 79 -11.03 -6.94 -5.53
CA PHE A 79 -11.12 -6.36 -4.19
C PHE A 79 -12.11 -7.14 -3.34
N HIS A 80 -11.66 -7.59 -2.17
CA HIS A 80 -12.40 -8.49 -1.29
C HIS A 80 -12.49 -7.93 0.12
N GLU A 81 -13.55 -8.30 0.84
CA GLU A 81 -13.67 -8.01 2.26
C GLU A 81 -12.57 -8.73 3.06
N PRO A 82 -12.05 -8.10 4.13
CA PRO A 82 -10.93 -8.64 4.91
C PRO A 82 -11.20 -9.98 5.61
N HIS A 83 -12.47 -10.37 5.77
CA HIS A 83 -12.86 -11.66 6.38
C HIS A 83 -12.91 -12.83 5.40
N ALA A 84 -12.67 -12.61 4.10
CA ALA A 84 -12.58 -13.69 3.13
C ALA A 84 -11.32 -14.53 3.39
N SER A 85 -11.47 -15.78 3.84
CA SER A 85 -10.30 -16.62 4.11
C SER A 85 -9.50 -16.89 2.83
N VAL A 86 -8.16 -16.84 2.95
CA VAL A 86 -7.22 -17.14 1.86
C VAL A 86 -7.45 -18.55 1.28
N TYR A 87 -7.90 -19.49 2.11
CA TYR A 87 -8.23 -20.85 1.67
C TYR A 87 -9.45 -20.87 0.74
N VAL A 88 -10.54 -20.17 1.11
CA VAL A 88 -11.72 -20.03 0.27
C VAL A 88 -11.36 -19.37 -1.05
N TYR A 89 -10.46 -18.39 -1.03
CA TYR A 89 -9.99 -17.74 -2.25
C TYR A 89 -9.17 -18.68 -3.15
N ASN A 90 -8.22 -19.43 -2.57
CA ASN A 90 -7.45 -20.45 -3.29
C ASN A 90 -8.34 -21.54 -3.88
N GLU A 91 -9.37 -21.97 -3.16
CA GLU A 91 -10.34 -22.95 -3.65
C GLU A 91 -11.15 -22.37 -4.83
N LEU A 92 -11.56 -21.10 -4.75
CA LEU A 92 -12.26 -20.42 -5.83
C LEU A 92 -11.38 -20.21 -7.07
N LEU A 93 -10.09 -19.91 -6.90
CA LEU A 93 -9.14 -19.80 -8.00
C LEU A 93 -8.81 -21.15 -8.67
N ARG A 94 -8.80 -22.25 -7.90
CA ARG A 94 -8.42 -23.59 -8.38
C ARG A 94 -9.56 -24.34 -9.09
N ARG A 95 -10.81 -23.89 -8.97
CA ARG A 95 -11.94 -24.54 -9.63
C ARG A 95 -11.93 -24.26 -11.14
N GLU A 96 -11.83 -25.32 -11.94
CA GLU A 96 -12.11 -25.27 -13.38
C GLU A 96 -13.62 -25.23 -13.62
N LYS A 97 -14.07 -24.18 -14.33
CA LYS A 97 -15.43 -24.02 -14.91
C LYS A 97 -16.63 -24.30 -13.99
N ALA A 98 -17.05 -23.34 -13.16
CA ALA A 98 -18.45 -23.24 -12.71
C ALA A 98 -19.34 -22.51 -13.75
N SER A 99 -20.48 -23.10 -14.10
CA SER A 99 -21.40 -22.57 -15.12
C SER A 99 -22.12 -21.30 -14.67
N TRP A 100 -22.48 -20.49 -15.66
CA TRP A 100 -23.00 -19.12 -15.57
C TRP A 100 -24.42 -18.95 -14.99
N GLU A 101 -25.04 -19.99 -14.45
CA GLU A 101 -26.50 -20.01 -14.26
C GLU A 101 -27.03 -19.31 -12.99
N SER A 102 -26.28 -18.39 -12.35
CA SER A 102 -26.79 -17.70 -11.16
C SER A 102 -26.26 -16.28 -10.92
N VAL A 103 -26.36 -15.39 -11.90
CA VAL A 103 -26.17 -13.94 -11.69
C VAL A 103 -27.48 -13.19 -12.00
N PRO A 104 -28.04 -12.38 -11.08
CA PRO A 104 -29.23 -11.59 -11.35
C PRO A 104 -28.98 -10.45 -12.35
N ASP A 105 -29.90 -10.31 -13.31
CA ASP A 105 -29.97 -9.24 -14.32
C ASP A 105 -30.26 -7.85 -13.71
N THR A 106 -29.29 -7.18 -13.10
CA THR A 106 -29.47 -5.77 -12.71
C THR A 106 -28.16 -4.96 -12.67
N VAL A 107 -27.76 -4.39 -13.81
CA VAL A 107 -26.85 -3.23 -13.86
C VAL A 107 -27.41 -2.21 -14.85
N GLN A 108 -27.66 -0.97 -14.43
CA GLN A 108 -27.86 0.13 -15.37
C GLN A 108 -26.50 0.69 -15.78
N LEU A 109 -26.17 0.42 -17.03
CA LEU A 109 -24.96 0.86 -17.69
C LEU A 109 -25.24 2.24 -18.30
N LEU A 110 -24.36 3.22 -18.10
CA LEU A 110 -24.39 4.38 -18.97
C LEU A 110 -23.89 3.94 -20.33
N SER A 111 -24.82 3.89 -21.30
CA SER A 111 -24.52 3.67 -22.71
C SER A 111 -23.92 4.94 -23.28
N ILE A 112 -22.61 4.98 -23.49
CA ILE A 112 -21.99 6.04 -24.30
C ILE A 112 -22.13 5.64 -25.77
N GLU A 113 -22.66 6.51 -26.62
CA GLU A 113 -22.52 6.34 -28.07
C GLU A 113 -21.05 6.39 -28.45
N GLY A 114 -20.47 5.23 -28.72
CA GLY A 114 -19.14 5.09 -29.28
C GLY A 114 -19.08 5.60 -30.73
N LYS A 115 -17.85 5.77 -31.24
CA LYS A 115 -17.64 6.03 -32.67
C LYS A 115 -18.30 4.90 -33.46
N ARG A 116 -19.32 5.25 -34.29
CA ARG A 116 -20.18 4.34 -35.09
C ARG A 116 -21.43 3.79 -34.38
N GLY A 117 -21.93 4.43 -33.32
CA GLY A 117 -23.24 4.09 -32.72
C GLY A 117 -23.22 2.87 -31.79
N THR A 118 -22.04 2.48 -31.29
CA THR A 118 -21.88 1.38 -30.34
C THR A 118 -21.99 1.87 -28.90
N SER A 119 -23.03 1.46 -28.16
CA SER A 119 -23.16 1.70 -26.72
C SER A 119 -22.02 1.01 -25.95
N ILE A 120 -21.10 1.77 -25.34
CA ILE A 120 -20.16 1.21 -24.37
C ILE A 120 -20.77 1.39 -22.97
N PRO A 121 -21.09 0.30 -22.28
CA PRO A 121 -21.60 0.37 -20.92
C PRO A 121 -20.49 0.76 -19.92
N GLY A 122 -20.72 1.77 -19.08
CA GLY A 122 -19.76 2.16 -18.04
C GLY A 122 -20.39 2.60 -16.71
N VAL A 123 -19.58 2.54 -15.64
CA VAL A 123 -19.93 3.00 -14.29
C VAL A 123 -19.25 4.33 -14.00
N PRO A 124 -19.97 5.37 -13.59
CA PRO A 124 -19.37 6.66 -13.27
C PRO A 124 -18.49 6.55 -12.03
N ILE A 125 -17.28 7.11 -12.11
CA ILE A 125 -16.35 7.19 -10.99
C ILE A 125 -15.80 8.61 -10.86
N SER A 126 -15.45 9.00 -9.63
CA SER A 126 -14.78 10.27 -9.38
C SER A 126 -13.27 10.18 -9.67
N ARG A 127 -12.60 11.32 -9.88
CA ARG A 127 -11.12 11.37 -9.95
C ARG A 127 -10.47 10.82 -8.67
N THR A 128 -11.04 11.11 -7.51
CA THR A 128 -10.57 10.59 -6.22
C THR A 128 -10.60 9.06 -6.20
N THR A 129 -11.73 8.47 -6.63
CA THR A 129 -11.89 7.02 -6.74
C THR A 129 -10.85 6.42 -7.68
N LEU A 130 -10.64 7.01 -8.85
CA LEU A 130 -9.63 6.55 -9.81
C LEU A 130 -8.23 6.55 -9.18
N ILE A 131 -7.83 7.67 -8.55
CA ILE A 131 -6.51 7.76 -7.92
C ILE A 131 -6.38 6.68 -6.84
N ALA A 132 -7.35 6.54 -5.94
CA ALA A 132 -7.30 5.54 -4.89
C ALA A 132 -7.18 4.10 -5.42
N LEU A 133 -7.91 3.75 -6.48
CA LEU A 133 -7.79 2.45 -7.17
C LEU A 133 -6.39 2.21 -7.74
N LEU A 134 -5.80 3.24 -8.34
CA LEU A 134 -4.42 3.20 -8.85
C LEU A 134 -3.42 3.02 -7.70
N LEU A 135 -3.59 3.73 -6.58
CA LEU A 135 -2.70 3.60 -5.41
C LEU A 135 -2.79 2.23 -4.75
N LEU A 136 -4.02 1.70 -4.56
CA LEU A 136 -4.27 0.39 -3.95
C LEU A 136 -3.60 -0.75 -4.73
N THR A 137 -3.54 -0.63 -6.07
CA THR A 137 -2.93 -1.65 -6.93
C THR A 137 -1.45 -1.41 -7.23
N ASN A 138 -0.84 -0.38 -6.63
CA ASN A 138 0.51 0.10 -6.94
C ASN A 138 0.68 0.36 -8.45
N ALA A 139 -0.21 1.17 -9.03
CA ALA A 139 -0.13 1.50 -10.43
C ALA A 139 1.05 2.44 -10.70
N ARG A 140 1.77 2.18 -11.79
CA ARG A 140 2.91 2.96 -12.28
C ARG A 140 2.74 3.25 -13.76
N VAL A 141 3.11 4.45 -14.18
CA VAL A 141 3.02 4.85 -15.58
C VAL A 141 4.00 4.00 -16.40
N ILE A 142 3.48 3.29 -17.41
CA ILE A 142 4.27 2.63 -18.46
C ILE A 142 4.40 3.58 -19.65
N HIS A 143 3.26 4.17 -20.04
CA HIS A 143 3.17 5.10 -21.14
C HIS A 143 2.13 6.17 -20.84
N GLU A 144 2.43 7.41 -21.18
CA GLU A 144 1.53 8.54 -21.05
C GLU A 144 1.68 9.43 -22.28
N PHE A 145 0.56 9.87 -22.82
CA PHE A 145 0.46 10.80 -23.93
C PHE A 145 -0.61 11.84 -23.64
N SER A 146 -0.26 13.11 -23.72
CA SER A 146 -1.17 14.24 -23.51
C SER A 146 -0.96 15.25 -24.63
N SER A 147 -2.01 15.59 -25.37
CA SER A 147 -1.95 16.59 -26.44
C SER A 147 -3.32 17.26 -26.65
N SER A 148 -3.43 18.10 -27.68
CA SER A 148 -4.72 18.68 -28.09
C SER A 148 -5.75 17.64 -28.52
N SER A 149 -5.33 16.43 -28.91
CA SER A 149 -6.24 15.33 -29.26
C SER A 149 -6.80 14.57 -28.06
N GLY A 150 -6.35 14.91 -26.85
CA GLY A 150 -6.80 14.32 -25.59
C GLY A 150 -5.67 13.69 -24.78
N TYR A 151 -6.04 12.79 -23.87
CA TYR A 151 -5.17 12.14 -22.90
C TYR A 151 -5.25 10.62 -23.00
N ARG A 152 -4.10 9.94 -23.02
CA ARG A 152 -4.02 8.48 -23.01
C ARG A 152 -2.91 8.03 -22.07
N ALA A 153 -3.21 7.07 -21.21
CA ALA A 153 -2.20 6.47 -20.33
C ALA A 153 -2.40 4.96 -20.22
N ALA A 154 -1.28 4.25 -20.11
CA ALA A 154 -1.20 2.86 -19.72
C ALA A 154 -0.38 2.77 -18.43
N LEU A 155 -0.96 2.20 -17.38
CA LEU A 155 -0.31 2.05 -16.09
C LEU A 155 -0.24 0.58 -15.71
N GLY A 156 0.96 0.07 -15.47
CA GLY A 156 1.16 -1.28 -14.94
C GLY A 156 0.86 -1.30 -13.45
N SER A 157 0.27 -2.36 -12.95
CA SER A 157 -0.05 -2.54 -11.54
C SER A 157 0.14 -4.01 -11.17
N TRP A 158 0.06 -4.32 -9.88
CA TRP A 158 0.16 -5.71 -9.43
C TRP A 158 -0.98 -6.59 -9.98
N CYS A 159 -2.17 -6.02 -10.19
CA CYS A 159 -3.35 -6.75 -10.68
C CYS A 159 -3.43 -6.83 -12.22
N GLY A 160 -2.58 -6.09 -12.95
CA GLY A 160 -2.62 -6.01 -14.41
C GLY A 160 -2.33 -4.61 -14.92
N GLN A 161 -2.95 -4.23 -16.04
CA GLN A 161 -2.72 -2.97 -16.75
C GLN A 161 -3.98 -2.10 -16.77
N TRP A 162 -3.86 -0.90 -16.21
CA TRP A 162 -4.87 0.16 -16.29
C TRP A 162 -4.70 0.95 -17.59
N TYR A 163 -5.82 1.28 -18.22
CA TYR A 163 -5.86 2.18 -19.37
C TYR A 163 -6.79 3.34 -19.07
N ILE A 164 -6.31 4.53 -19.39
CA ILE A 164 -7.10 5.76 -19.32
C ILE A 164 -7.08 6.37 -20.71
N GLN A 165 -8.26 6.65 -21.26
CA GLN A 165 -8.41 7.21 -22.60
C GLN A 165 -9.45 8.32 -22.56
N TRP A 166 -9.06 9.50 -23.02
CA TRP A 166 -9.94 10.63 -23.22
C TRP A 166 -9.59 11.25 -24.56
N GLU A 167 -10.52 11.24 -25.50
CA GLU A 167 -10.35 11.85 -26.81
C GLU A 167 -11.08 13.20 -26.89
N MET A 168 -10.55 14.10 -27.72
CA MET A 168 -11.19 15.39 -27.98
C MET A 168 -12.64 15.20 -28.43
N GLY A 169 -13.56 15.93 -27.77
CA GLY A 169 -14.99 15.88 -28.03
C GLY A 169 -15.75 14.82 -27.23
N GLN A 170 -15.07 13.96 -26.47
CA GLN A 170 -15.73 13.05 -25.53
C GLN A 170 -16.03 13.76 -24.21
N GLN A 171 -17.26 13.58 -23.72
CA GLN A 171 -17.70 14.12 -22.43
C GLN A 171 -17.04 13.40 -21.24
N HIS A 172 -16.69 12.12 -21.40
CA HIS A 172 -16.14 11.27 -20.35
C HIS A 172 -14.77 10.73 -20.75
N ALA A 173 -13.86 10.61 -19.78
CA ALA A 173 -12.70 9.75 -19.95
C ALA A 173 -13.06 8.31 -19.61
N LEU A 174 -12.59 7.38 -20.43
CA LEU A 174 -12.78 5.94 -20.28
C LEU A 174 -11.62 5.36 -19.47
N VAL A 175 -11.95 4.59 -18.45
CA VAL A 175 -11.01 3.87 -17.61
C VAL A 175 -11.30 2.39 -17.70
N SER A 176 -10.29 1.57 -17.95
CA SER A 176 -10.44 0.10 -17.94
C SER A 176 -9.24 -0.56 -17.28
N LEU A 177 -9.44 -1.79 -16.79
CA LEU A 177 -8.41 -2.64 -16.21
C LEU A 177 -8.38 -3.97 -16.96
N ARG A 178 -7.21 -4.30 -17.51
CA ARG A 178 -6.92 -5.64 -18.02
C ARG A 178 -6.12 -6.40 -16.98
N ALA A 179 -6.68 -7.48 -16.45
CA ALA A 179 -5.94 -8.37 -15.57
C ALA A 179 -4.74 -8.99 -16.31
N HIS A 180 -3.73 -9.42 -15.56
CA HIS A 180 -2.59 -10.13 -16.15
C HIS A 180 -3.05 -11.37 -16.92
N ASP A 181 -2.57 -11.53 -18.15
CA ASP A 181 -2.76 -12.71 -18.99
C ASP A 181 -1.55 -13.68 -18.91
N SER A 182 -0.41 -13.21 -18.42
CA SER A 182 0.81 -14.02 -18.21
C SER A 182 0.77 -14.87 -16.93
N HIS A 183 -0.23 -14.69 -16.07
CA HIS A 183 -0.36 -15.38 -14.79
C HIS A 183 -1.63 -16.22 -14.78
N SER A 184 -1.54 -17.44 -14.24
CA SER A 184 -2.68 -18.33 -14.05
C SER A 184 -2.62 -18.97 -12.67
N PRO A 185 -3.73 -19.44 -12.10
CA PRO A 185 -3.70 -20.18 -10.84
C PRO A 185 -2.78 -21.41 -10.86
N ALA A 186 -2.47 -21.95 -12.05
CA ALA A 186 -1.59 -23.10 -12.23
C ALA A 186 -0.10 -22.72 -12.32
N THR A 187 0.22 -21.47 -12.63
CA THR A 187 1.60 -21.01 -12.88
C THR A 187 2.08 -19.93 -11.90
N ASP A 188 1.18 -19.38 -11.10
CA ASP A 188 1.53 -18.37 -10.11
C ASP A 188 2.10 -19.01 -8.84
N VAL A 189 3.32 -18.60 -8.48
CA VAL A 189 4.04 -19.12 -7.31
C VAL A 189 3.86 -18.25 -6.07
N TYR A 190 3.31 -17.04 -6.25
CA TYR A 190 3.13 -16.05 -5.20
C TYR A 190 1.79 -16.27 -4.50
N ALA A 191 1.69 -15.88 -3.22
CA ALA A 191 0.41 -15.89 -2.53
C ALA A 191 -0.64 -15.08 -3.31
N PRO A 192 -1.89 -15.55 -3.43
CA PRO A 192 -2.87 -15.01 -4.38
C PRO A 192 -3.45 -13.65 -3.97
N VAL A 193 -3.38 -13.32 -2.67
CA VAL A 193 -3.99 -12.13 -2.08
C VAL A 193 -3.06 -11.46 -1.07
N PHE A 194 -3.29 -10.18 -0.82
CA PHE A 194 -2.67 -9.47 0.31
C PHE A 194 -3.60 -8.37 0.84
N SER A 195 -3.34 -7.90 2.05
CA SER A 195 -4.10 -6.80 2.66
C SER A 195 -3.58 -5.43 2.23
N ALA A 196 -4.48 -4.56 1.78
CA ALA A 196 -4.22 -3.18 1.40
C ALA A 196 -5.09 -2.21 2.19
N ARG A 197 -4.56 -1.03 2.49
CA ARG A 197 -5.24 -0.01 3.29
C ARG A 197 -5.37 1.30 2.53
N VAL A 198 -6.62 1.74 2.37
CA VAL A 198 -6.99 2.90 1.55
C VAL A 198 -6.42 4.18 2.14
N ASP A 199 -6.57 4.35 3.45
CA ASP A 199 -6.11 5.52 4.16
C ASP A 199 -4.58 5.65 4.12
N ALA A 200 -3.85 4.56 4.36
CA ALA A 200 -2.40 4.51 4.28
C ALA A 200 -1.90 4.83 2.87
N CYS A 201 -2.49 4.24 1.82
CA CYS A 201 -2.16 4.55 0.42
C CYS A 201 -2.28 6.06 0.14
N VAL A 202 -3.39 6.68 0.56
CA VAL A 202 -3.62 8.11 0.32
C VAL A 202 -2.66 8.97 1.14
N LYS A 203 -2.43 8.66 2.42
CA LYS A 203 -1.49 9.40 3.28
C LYS A 203 -0.07 9.36 2.71
N MET A 204 0.41 8.17 2.30
CA MET A 204 1.75 8.01 1.71
C MET A 204 1.90 8.76 0.39
N MET A 205 0.85 8.80 -0.43
CA MET A 205 0.82 9.62 -1.65
C MET A 205 0.82 11.12 -1.30
N ALA A 206 0.01 11.54 -0.34
CA ALA A 206 -0.08 12.93 0.12
C ALA A 206 1.16 13.40 0.90
N GLY A 207 2.13 12.51 1.14
CA GLY A 207 3.34 12.82 1.88
C GLY A 207 3.07 13.08 3.35
N VAL A 208 2.07 12.40 3.92
CA VAL A 208 1.67 12.50 5.34
C VAL A 208 2.04 11.20 6.03
N VAL A 209 2.76 11.32 7.15
CA VAL A 209 2.97 10.22 8.11
C VAL A 209 2.20 10.56 9.37
N GLN A 210 1.44 9.59 9.88
CA GLN A 210 0.57 9.79 11.04
C GLN A 210 0.67 8.59 11.97
N HIS A 211 0.51 8.85 13.27
CA HIS A 211 0.39 7.80 14.28
C HIS A 211 -0.71 6.78 13.92
N PRO A 212 -0.53 5.46 14.12
CA PRO A 212 -1.46 4.43 13.64
C PRO A 212 -2.89 4.58 14.18
N SER A 213 -3.05 5.00 15.43
CA SER A 213 -4.38 5.20 16.04
C SER A 213 -5.15 6.45 15.56
N GLY A 214 -4.54 7.30 14.73
CA GLY A 214 -5.26 8.19 13.82
C GLY A 214 -6.17 9.30 14.39
N GLY A 215 -6.01 9.68 15.67
CA GLY A 215 -6.91 10.63 16.34
C GLY A 215 -6.50 12.11 16.27
N PRO A 216 -7.45 13.05 16.54
CA PRO A 216 -7.12 14.46 16.71
C PRO A 216 -6.16 14.61 17.90
N ASN A 217 -5.09 15.38 17.72
CA ASN A 217 -3.97 15.60 18.66
C ASN A 217 -2.89 14.50 18.70
N LEU A 218 -2.94 13.50 17.82
CA LEU A 218 -1.84 12.54 17.66
C LEU A 218 -0.91 12.99 16.54
N PHE A 219 0.36 12.57 16.63
CA PHE A 219 1.41 12.93 15.68
C PHE A 219 0.97 12.76 14.23
N ALA A 220 1.02 13.84 13.44
CA ALA A 220 0.73 13.85 12.02
C ALA A 220 1.61 14.90 11.33
N VAL A 221 2.53 14.46 10.48
CA VAL A 221 3.51 15.34 9.82
C VAL A 221 3.48 15.14 8.33
N ALA A 222 3.36 16.25 7.60
CA ALA A 222 3.46 16.28 6.15
C ALA A 222 4.85 16.71 5.68
N PHE A 223 5.22 16.26 4.48
CA PHE A 223 6.51 16.50 3.86
C PHE A 223 6.41 17.43 2.65
N PRO A 224 7.47 18.20 2.36
CA PRO A 224 7.51 19.07 1.19
C PRO A 224 7.76 18.27 -0.08
N GLY A 225 7.42 18.85 -1.23
CA GLY A 225 7.82 18.32 -2.54
C GLY A 225 9.33 18.48 -2.77
N ARG A 226 9.82 18.05 -3.95
CA ARG A 226 11.22 18.32 -4.33
C ARG A 226 11.47 19.81 -4.45
N MET A 227 12.61 20.24 -3.92
CA MET A 227 13.02 21.65 -3.97
C MET A 227 13.88 21.94 -5.19
N PRO A 228 13.87 23.18 -5.72
CA PRO A 228 14.89 23.62 -6.67
C PRO A 228 16.29 23.51 -6.08
N ALA A 229 17.33 23.36 -6.92
CA ALA A 229 18.71 23.29 -6.46
C ALA A 229 19.09 24.45 -5.53
N GLY A 230 19.89 24.16 -4.51
CA GLY A 230 20.31 25.13 -3.50
C GLY A 230 20.41 24.54 -2.09
N GLU A 231 20.65 25.42 -1.12
CA GLU A 231 20.77 25.08 0.30
C GLU A 231 19.51 25.45 1.07
N TYR A 232 19.03 24.54 1.92
CA TYR A 232 17.79 24.70 2.68
C TYR A 232 17.93 24.17 4.10
N TYR A 233 17.29 24.83 5.06
CA TYR A 233 16.98 24.26 6.37
C TYR A 233 15.62 23.56 6.31
N LEU A 234 15.52 22.36 6.88
CA LEU A 234 14.22 21.75 7.17
C LEU A 234 13.74 22.27 8.52
N GLN A 235 12.53 22.83 8.58
CA GLN A 235 11.95 23.37 9.81
C GLN A 235 10.59 22.75 10.07
N TYR A 236 10.37 22.28 11.28
CA TYR A 236 9.05 21.85 11.72
C TYR A 236 8.13 23.06 11.93
N GLN A 237 6.92 22.96 11.40
CA GLN A 237 5.87 23.96 11.57
C GLN A 237 4.56 23.27 11.95
N GLU A 238 4.10 23.56 13.17
CA GLU A 238 2.82 23.07 13.68
C GLU A 238 1.64 23.56 12.81
N ASN A 239 0.68 22.66 12.53
CA ASN A 239 -0.50 22.91 11.71
C ASN A 239 -0.17 23.57 10.34
N GLY A 240 1.03 23.29 9.82
CA GLY A 240 1.60 23.97 8.66
C GLY A 240 1.20 23.38 7.32
N PHE A 241 0.49 22.25 7.26
CA PHE A 241 0.31 21.51 5.99
C PHE A 241 -0.49 22.28 4.94
N ALA A 242 -1.29 23.28 5.33
CA ALA A 242 -1.93 24.21 4.41
C ALA A 242 -0.93 24.94 3.48
N LEU A 243 0.36 25.02 3.84
CA LEU A 243 1.43 25.59 3.02
C LEU A 243 1.89 24.67 1.87
N SER A 244 1.55 23.38 1.91
CA SER A 244 1.91 22.43 0.85
C SER A 244 1.01 22.59 -0.36
N HIS A 245 1.49 23.27 -1.42
CA HIS A 245 0.65 23.60 -2.57
C HIS A 245 0.06 22.37 -3.29
N GLY A 246 0.86 21.33 -3.57
CA GLY A 246 0.37 20.16 -4.31
C GLY A 246 -0.34 19.14 -3.42
N ALA A 247 0.35 18.70 -2.35
CA ALA A 247 -0.04 17.52 -1.62
C ALA A 247 -1.28 17.73 -0.73
N ARG A 248 -1.61 18.99 -0.40
CA ARG A 248 -2.87 19.33 0.29
C ARG A 248 -4.12 19.03 -0.55
N HIS A 249 -4.03 19.14 -1.88
CA HIS A 249 -5.20 18.97 -2.76
C HIS A 249 -5.70 17.53 -2.73
N ILE A 250 -4.82 16.57 -2.95
CA ILE A 250 -5.16 15.15 -2.87
C ILE A 250 -5.60 14.74 -1.47
N TYR A 251 -4.97 15.26 -0.42
CA TYR A 251 -5.38 14.98 0.95
C TYR A 251 -6.82 15.46 1.21
N ASN A 252 -7.15 16.71 0.85
CA ASN A 252 -8.50 17.26 0.96
C ASN A 252 -9.53 16.53 0.08
N MET A 253 -9.17 16.19 -1.17
CA MET A 253 -10.05 15.44 -2.08
C MET A 253 -10.45 14.07 -1.53
N ASN A 254 -9.64 13.51 -0.62
CA ASN A 254 -9.91 12.25 0.06
C ASN A 254 -10.49 12.44 1.48
N GLY A 255 -10.96 13.65 1.84
CA GLY A 255 -11.57 13.93 3.13
C GLY A 255 -10.57 14.22 4.27
N GLY A 256 -9.29 14.39 3.96
CA GLY A 256 -8.30 14.82 4.94
C GLY A 256 -8.50 16.27 5.36
N LYS A 257 -8.06 16.61 6.58
CA LYS A 257 -8.11 17.97 7.12
C LYS A 257 -6.71 18.54 7.28
N VAL A 258 -6.34 19.46 6.37
CA VAL A 258 -4.97 19.99 6.30
C VAL A 258 -4.54 20.86 7.49
N TYR A 259 -5.48 21.35 8.29
CA TYR A 259 -5.19 22.20 9.44
C TYR A 259 -4.92 21.40 10.72
N GLU A 260 -5.08 20.07 10.68
CA GLU A 260 -4.79 19.15 11.78
C GLU A 260 -3.44 18.42 11.56
N VAL A 261 -2.64 18.87 10.58
CA VAL A 261 -1.40 18.20 10.16
C VAL A 261 -0.25 19.21 10.16
N ASP A 262 0.84 18.84 10.82
CA ASP A 262 2.07 19.62 10.88
C ASP A 262 2.84 19.50 9.56
N PHE A 263 3.87 20.33 9.39
CA PHE A 263 4.61 20.38 8.15
C PHE A 263 6.11 20.54 8.35
N LEU A 264 6.89 19.72 7.66
CA LEU A 264 8.33 19.93 7.49
C LEU A 264 8.54 20.92 6.34
N LEU A 265 8.70 22.19 6.69
CA LEU A 265 8.84 23.30 5.75
C LEU A 265 10.31 23.52 5.38
N PRO A 266 10.68 23.43 4.08
CA PRO A 266 12.01 23.80 3.62
C PRO A 266 12.14 25.32 3.53
N ARG A 267 13.09 25.89 4.26
CA ARG A 267 13.48 27.31 4.19
C ARG A 267 14.78 27.44 3.44
N LYS A 268 14.82 28.25 2.39
CA LYS A 268 16.06 28.53 1.66
C LYS A 268 17.05 29.20 2.62
N LYS A 269 18.29 28.73 2.63
CA LYS A 269 19.38 29.39 3.35
C LYS A 269 19.70 30.69 2.62
N GLU A 270 19.26 31.82 3.17
CA GLU A 270 19.62 33.13 2.65
C GLU A 270 21.10 33.41 2.98
N GLN A 271 21.81 34.02 2.03
CA GLN A 271 23.25 34.29 2.17
C GLN A 271 23.57 35.37 3.22
N ASP A 272 22.58 36.14 3.72
CA ASP A 272 22.81 37.36 4.51
C ASP A 272 21.92 37.55 5.76
N VAL A 273 21.27 36.50 6.26
CA VAL A 273 20.59 36.60 7.57
C VAL A 273 21.33 35.69 8.54
N PHE A 274 21.99 36.31 9.53
CA PHE A 274 22.40 35.66 10.76
C PHE A 274 21.16 34.97 11.36
N VAL A 275 20.93 33.72 10.99
CA VAL A 275 20.05 32.83 11.74
C VAL A 275 20.81 32.57 13.03
N ILE A 276 20.55 33.41 14.03
CA ILE A 276 20.92 33.16 15.41
C ILE A 276 20.45 31.73 15.69
N SER A 277 21.38 30.83 15.98
CA SER A 277 21.08 29.47 16.39
C SER A 277 20.04 29.55 17.51
N ARG A 278 18.81 29.13 17.23
CA ARG A 278 17.73 29.18 18.24
C ARG A 278 17.92 28.15 19.35
N THR A 279 19.01 27.41 19.33
CA THR A 279 19.53 26.64 20.45
C THR A 279 21.03 26.88 20.48
N GLY A 280 21.53 27.53 21.53
CA GLY A 280 22.97 27.63 21.81
C GLY A 280 23.57 26.29 22.23
N GLN A 281 23.24 25.22 21.49
CA GLN A 281 23.73 23.88 21.69
C GLN A 281 24.49 23.48 20.44
N ASP A 282 25.76 23.15 20.65
CA ASP A 282 26.72 22.53 19.73
C ASP A 282 26.28 21.11 19.31
N GLU A 283 25.02 20.94 18.90
CA GLU A 283 24.53 19.66 18.39
C GLU A 283 24.64 19.64 16.87
N ALA A 284 25.30 18.59 16.36
CA ALA A 284 25.67 18.49 14.95
C ALA A 284 24.43 18.43 14.03
N GLU A 285 24.29 19.42 13.16
CA GLU A 285 23.33 19.37 12.06
C GLU A 285 23.65 18.19 11.13
N VAL A 286 22.62 17.44 10.72
CA VAL A 286 22.74 16.42 9.67
C VAL A 286 22.51 17.10 8.33
N ILE A 287 23.40 16.83 7.37
CA ILE A 287 23.31 17.35 6.01
C ILE A 287 22.92 16.21 5.07
N LEU A 288 21.82 16.39 4.34
CA LEU A 288 21.35 15.46 3.31
C LEU A 288 21.55 16.04 1.92
N ASP A 289 22.11 15.22 1.02
CA ASP A 289 22.14 15.51 -0.41
C ASP A 289 20.91 14.88 -1.09
N LEU A 290 20.04 15.73 -1.64
CA LEU A 290 18.75 15.34 -2.21
C LEU A 290 18.66 15.68 -3.71
N PRO A 291 17.86 14.94 -4.49
CA PRO A 291 17.53 15.30 -5.87
C PRO A 291 16.78 16.65 -5.92
N SER A 292 17.15 17.49 -6.89
CA SER A 292 16.43 18.74 -7.15
C SER A 292 15.17 18.51 -8.00
N SER A 293 14.25 19.49 -7.99
CA SER A 293 12.97 19.43 -8.72
C SER A 293 13.13 19.55 -10.24
N LYS A 294 14.23 20.12 -10.70
CA LYS A 294 14.65 20.13 -12.11
C LYS A 294 15.73 19.06 -12.27
N GLN A 295 15.74 18.31 -13.36
CA GLN A 295 16.78 17.33 -13.66
C GLN A 295 18.12 18.03 -14.01
N GLU A 296 18.64 18.84 -13.10
CA GLU A 296 19.92 19.53 -13.21
C GLU A 296 20.97 18.87 -12.32
N VAL A 297 22.24 19.04 -12.72
CA VAL A 297 23.45 18.47 -12.12
C VAL A 297 23.68 18.95 -10.68
N HIS A 298 22.94 19.96 -10.20
CA HIS A 298 23.13 20.54 -8.87
C HIS A 298 22.14 19.95 -7.84
N PRO A 299 22.64 19.27 -6.79
CA PRO A 299 21.81 18.68 -5.74
C PRO A 299 21.23 19.75 -4.82
N VAL A 300 20.18 19.38 -4.09
CA VAL A 300 19.68 20.13 -2.94
C VAL A 300 20.48 19.70 -1.72
N ARG A 301 21.05 20.66 -0.98
CA ARG A 301 21.65 20.41 0.34
C ARG A 301 20.67 20.82 1.43
N MET A 302 20.26 19.84 2.22
CA MET A 302 19.29 20.04 3.29
C MET A 302 19.95 19.89 4.65
N TYR A 303 19.89 20.95 5.45
CA TYR A 303 20.40 21.02 6.82
C TYR A 303 19.26 20.69 7.79
N ILE A 304 19.52 19.77 8.71
CA ILE A 304 18.51 19.23 9.63
C ILE A 304 19.00 19.36 11.07
N ALA A 305 18.32 20.21 11.82
CA ALA A 305 18.59 20.42 13.23
C ALA A 305 18.10 19.21 14.08
N PRO A 306 18.61 19.04 15.31
CA PRO A 306 18.31 17.85 16.13
C PRO A 306 16.82 17.57 16.36
N ASN A 307 16.01 18.62 16.54
CA ASN A 307 14.57 18.47 16.69
C ASN A 307 13.91 17.84 15.45
N GLU A 308 14.23 18.33 14.26
CA GLU A 308 13.76 17.76 13.01
C GLU A 308 14.32 16.35 12.75
N GLN A 309 15.55 16.05 13.21
CA GLN A 309 16.07 14.67 13.18
C GLN A 309 15.20 13.72 14.01
N ALA A 310 14.78 14.13 15.21
CA ALA A 310 13.89 13.35 16.06
C ALA A 310 12.50 13.13 15.41
N ILE A 311 11.97 14.16 14.74
CA ILE A 311 10.71 14.06 13.99
C ILE A 311 10.86 13.10 12.80
N LEU A 312 11.96 13.16 12.05
CA LEU A 312 12.22 12.24 10.94
C LEU A 312 12.36 10.79 11.43
N ALA A 313 13.02 10.57 12.57
CA ALA A 313 13.09 9.27 13.21
C ALA A 313 11.70 8.75 13.60
N GLN A 314 10.87 9.59 14.20
CA GLN A 314 9.49 9.24 14.54
C GLN A 314 8.65 8.95 13.29
N CYS A 315 8.83 9.69 12.20
CA CYS A 315 8.19 9.40 10.92
C CYS A 315 8.58 8.02 10.38
N LEU A 316 9.86 7.62 10.47
CA LEU A 316 10.30 6.30 10.04
C LEU A 316 9.69 5.18 10.89
N ASP A 317 9.54 5.41 12.20
CA ASP A 317 8.90 4.48 13.13
C ASP A 317 7.39 4.30 12.83
N PHE A 318 6.72 5.37 12.38
CA PHE A 318 5.28 5.39 12.06
C PHE A 318 4.96 5.15 10.58
N LEU A 319 5.93 4.74 9.76
CA LEU A 319 5.63 4.35 8.39
C LEU A 319 4.61 3.18 8.42
N PRO A 320 3.50 3.28 7.69
CA PRO A 320 2.51 2.21 7.67
C PRO A 320 3.09 0.94 7.06
N TRP A 321 2.71 -0.22 7.60
CA TRP A 321 3.02 -1.51 7.00
C TRP A 321 2.28 -1.71 5.66
N ALA A 322 2.95 -2.31 4.69
CA ALA A 322 2.34 -2.77 3.44
C ALA A 322 3.04 -3.97 2.85
N TYR A 323 2.28 -4.78 2.11
CA TYR A 323 2.80 -5.92 1.36
C TYR A 323 3.32 -5.53 -0.03
N LEU A 324 2.92 -4.38 -0.56
CA LEU A 324 3.47 -3.81 -1.78
C LEU A 324 4.27 -2.55 -1.47
N SER A 325 5.07 -2.12 -2.44
CA SER A 325 5.65 -0.78 -2.36
C SER A 325 4.55 0.29 -2.40
N TRP A 326 4.90 1.54 -2.08
CA TRP A 326 3.97 2.64 -2.13
C TRP A 326 4.06 3.39 -3.45
N SER A 327 2.91 3.86 -3.94
CA SER A 327 2.84 5.05 -4.79
C SER A 327 2.99 6.27 -3.88
N ILE A 328 4.15 6.93 -3.92
CA ILE A 328 4.61 7.78 -2.80
C ILE A 328 4.96 9.21 -3.20
N HIS A 329 4.78 10.13 -2.26
CA HIS A 329 5.22 11.52 -2.39
C HIS A 329 6.75 11.63 -2.57
N ARG A 330 7.18 12.23 -3.69
CA ARG A 330 8.61 12.33 -4.07
C ARG A 330 9.51 12.90 -2.97
N GLY A 331 9.17 14.07 -2.45
CA GLY A 331 10.03 14.76 -1.49
C GLY A 331 10.09 14.04 -0.14
N MET A 332 8.98 13.42 0.29
CA MET A 332 8.96 12.56 1.48
C MET A 332 9.91 11.39 1.31
N ARG A 333 9.79 10.68 0.19
CA ARG A 333 10.66 9.53 -0.13
C ARG A 333 12.12 9.94 -0.12
N ASP A 334 12.47 11.00 -0.83
CA ASP A 334 13.87 11.42 -0.96
C ASP A 334 14.47 11.82 0.40
N ILE A 335 13.75 12.57 1.22
CA ILE A 335 14.20 13.00 2.56
C ILE A 335 14.37 11.79 3.49
N LEU A 336 13.34 10.95 3.60
CA LEU A 336 13.38 9.79 4.50
C LEU A 336 14.44 8.77 4.08
N LEU A 337 14.63 8.54 2.77
CA LEU A 337 15.67 7.65 2.27
C LEU A 337 17.07 8.20 2.50
N ALA A 338 17.30 9.50 2.28
CA ALA A 338 18.59 10.10 2.54
C ALA A 338 18.93 10.08 4.04
N PHE A 339 17.95 10.32 4.91
CA PHE A 339 18.11 10.28 6.36
C PHE A 339 18.40 8.86 6.89
N SER A 340 17.67 7.86 6.42
CA SER A 340 17.79 6.47 6.88
C SER A 340 18.95 5.68 6.24
N ARG A 341 19.51 6.16 5.11
CA ARG A 341 20.44 5.41 4.25
C ARG A 341 21.56 4.74 5.02
N LYS A 342 22.31 5.51 5.82
CA LYS A 342 23.49 5.03 6.53
C LYS A 342 23.12 3.86 7.46
N THR A 343 22.11 4.06 8.30
CA THR A 343 21.61 3.02 9.21
C THR A 343 21.10 1.81 8.43
N MET A 344 20.31 1.99 7.37
CA MET A 344 19.84 0.84 6.58
C MET A 344 21.01 0.02 6.01
N HIS A 345 22.09 0.67 5.55
CA HIS A 345 23.28 -0.02 5.03
C HIS A 345 24.01 -0.82 6.11
N GLU A 346 24.12 -0.30 7.34
CA GLU A 346 24.76 -0.99 8.47
C GLU A 346 24.07 -2.32 8.84
N TYR A 347 22.75 -2.41 8.65
CA TYR A 347 21.96 -3.61 8.99
C TYR A 347 21.60 -4.49 7.79
N ARG A 348 21.87 -4.02 6.56
CA ARG A 348 21.36 -4.63 5.32
C ARG A 348 21.75 -6.11 5.18
N GLN A 349 23.02 -6.44 5.44
CA GLN A 349 23.50 -7.82 5.33
C GLN A 349 22.85 -8.75 6.35
N ARG A 350 22.75 -8.32 7.62
CA ARG A 350 22.10 -9.09 8.69
C ARG A 350 20.63 -9.31 8.41
N LEU A 351 19.91 -8.27 7.96
CA LEU A 351 18.51 -8.38 7.56
C LEU A 351 18.33 -9.37 6.40
N ALA A 352 19.16 -9.26 5.36
CA ALA A 352 19.10 -10.13 4.19
C ALA A 352 19.31 -11.60 4.58
N GLN A 353 20.27 -11.86 5.47
CA GLN A 353 20.56 -13.21 5.96
C GLN A 353 19.42 -13.75 6.84
N GLN A 354 18.94 -12.96 7.81
CA GLN A 354 17.84 -13.38 8.69
C GLN A 354 16.56 -13.70 7.93
N LEU A 355 16.17 -12.90 6.94
CA LEU A 355 14.97 -13.18 6.14
C LEU A 355 15.16 -14.42 5.25
N ARG A 356 16.38 -14.68 4.77
CA ARG A 356 16.69 -15.91 4.03
C ARG A 356 16.53 -17.14 4.91
N ASP A 357 17.05 -17.08 6.14
CA ASP A 357 17.05 -18.19 7.09
C ASP A 357 15.68 -18.41 7.74
N ALA A 358 14.79 -17.42 7.69
CA ALA A 358 13.41 -17.49 8.17
C ALA A 358 12.52 -18.40 7.29
N VAL A 359 12.85 -18.58 6.00
CA VAL A 359 12.04 -19.37 5.07
C VAL A 359 11.82 -20.83 5.51
N PRO A 360 12.87 -21.63 5.81
CA PRO A 360 12.66 -22.99 6.29
C PRO A 360 11.93 -23.06 7.63
N GLN A 361 12.08 -22.03 8.49
CA GLN A 361 11.43 -21.96 9.80
C GLN A 361 9.91 -21.78 9.69
N HIS A 362 9.45 -21.01 8.70
CA HIS A 362 8.04 -20.67 8.52
C HIS A 362 7.40 -21.35 7.30
N ARG A 363 8.06 -22.37 6.74
CA ARG A 363 7.64 -23.06 5.51
C ARG A 363 6.16 -23.47 5.53
N GLU A 364 5.72 -24.12 6.60
CA GLU A 364 4.33 -24.61 6.71
C GLU A 364 3.31 -23.48 6.66
N VAL A 365 3.62 -22.35 7.29
CA VAL A 365 2.76 -21.16 7.35
C VAL A 365 2.71 -20.50 5.97
N LEU A 366 3.84 -20.39 5.28
CA LEU A 366 3.91 -19.88 3.91
C LEU A 366 3.07 -20.75 2.96
N VAL A 367 3.23 -22.08 2.99
CA VAL A 367 2.42 -22.98 2.15
C VAL A 367 0.92 -22.83 2.48
N LYS A 368 0.56 -22.68 3.76
CA LYS A 368 -0.82 -22.45 4.19
C LYS A 368 -1.39 -21.11 3.71
N GLN A 369 -0.55 -20.07 3.60
CA GLN A 369 -0.91 -18.77 3.01
C GLN A 369 -1.06 -18.83 1.48
N GLY A 370 -0.77 -19.98 0.84
CA GLY A 370 -0.97 -20.22 -0.58
C GLY A 370 0.26 -19.95 -1.43
N TRP A 371 1.44 -19.81 -0.83
CA TRP A 371 2.71 -19.82 -1.57
C TRP A 371 2.98 -21.22 -2.14
N GLU A 372 3.54 -21.29 -3.35
CA GLU A 372 3.83 -22.58 -3.99
C GLU A 372 5.02 -23.27 -3.26
N PRO A 373 4.89 -24.54 -2.84
CA PRO A 373 5.91 -25.21 -2.03
C PRO A 373 7.32 -25.26 -2.64
N SER A 374 7.47 -25.60 -3.93
CA SER A 374 8.80 -25.64 -4.55
C SER A 374 9.46 -24.26 -4.59
N PHE A 375 8.68 -23.21 -4.82
CA PHE A 375 9.16 -21.83 -4.79
C PHE A 375 9.62 -21.41 -3.40
N VAL A 376 8.88 -21.78 -2.35
CA VAL A 376 9.29 -21.55 -0.95
C VAL A 376 10.62 -22.23 -0.68
N ASP A 377 10.77 -23.49 -1.09
CA ASP A 377 11.95 -24.31 -0.80
C ASP A 377 13.21 -23.85 -1.57
N GLU A 378 13.07 -23.45 -2.84
CA GLU A 378 14.21 -23.25 -3.74
C GLU A 378 14.56 -21.78 -4.01
N HIS A 379 13.59 -20.86 -3.93
CA HIS A 379 13.75 -19.51 -4.50
C HIS A 379 13.43 -18.38 -3.54
N MET A 380 12.42 -18.53 -2.67
CA MET A 380 11.90 -17.44 -1.86
C MET A 380 12.99 -16.75 -1.01
N GLY A 381 13.82 -17.53 -0.32
CA GLY A 381 14.88 -16.99 0.55
C GLY A 381 15.98 -16.26 -0.23
N ILE A 382 16.35 -16.77 -1.40
CA ILE A 382 17.34 -16.15 -2.28
C ILE A 382 16.80 -14.82 -2.82
N MET A 383 15.53 -14.81 -3.25
CA MET A 383 14.87 -13.60 -3.74
C MET A 383 14.73 -12.54 -2.64
N ALA A 384 14.36 -12.93 -1.42
CA ALA A 384 14.26 -12.03 -0.28
C ALA A 384 15.60 -11.35 0.02
N SER A 385 16.66 -12.15 0.18
CA SER A 385 18.01 -11.66 0.46
C SER A 385 18.53 -10.76 -0.67
N SER A 386 18.39 -11.20 -1.93
CA SER A 386 18.80 -10.42 -3.10
C SER A 386 18.06 -9.08 -3.19
N ALA A 387 16.76 -9.06 -2.91
CA ALA A 387 15.97 -7.83 -2.91
C ALA A 387 16.45 -6.83 -1.84
N ILE A 388 16.69 -7.29 -0.61
CA ILE A 388 17.25 -6.44 0.45
C ILE A 388 18.60 -5.88 0.03
N LEU A 389 19.48 -6.70 -0.56
CA LEU A 389 20.83 -6.29 -0.96
C LEU A 389 20.85 -5.35 -2.18
N ALA A 390 19.82 -5.35 -3.02
CA ALA A 390 19.80 -4.59 -4.26
C ALA A 390 19.65 -3.06 -4.09
N GLU A 391 19.28 -2.58 -2.89
CA GLU A 391 19.02 -1.17 -2.51
C GLU A 391 17.90 -0.45 -3.27
N ARG A 392 17.62 -0.87 -4.50
CA ARG A 392 16.59 -0.34 -5.39
C ARG A 392 16.01 -1.47 -6.22
N GLY A 393 14.72 -1.34 -6.52
CA GLY A 393 14.04 -2.27 -7.40
C GLY A 393 12.66 -1.76 -7.76
N ASN A 394 11.98 -2.52 -8.61
CA ASN A 394 10.65 -2.18 -9.11
C ASN A 394 9.74 -3.41 -9.22
N SER A 395 10.07 -4.50 -8.52
CA SER A 395 9.25 -5.71 -8.48
C SER A 395 8.38 -5.72 -7.23
N GLY A 396 7.05 -5.62 -7.41
CA GLY A 396 6.11 -5.77 -6.30
C GLY A 396 6.16 -7.16 -5.67
N ASP A 397 6.47 -8.19 -6.45
CA ASP A 397 6.58 -9.56 -5.96
C ASP A 397 7.75 -9.74 -4.99
N ALA A 398 8.90 -9.11 -5.26
CA ALA A 398 10.03 -9.12 -4.34
C ALA A 398 9.69 -8.42 -3.01
N VAL A 399 8.95 -7.30 -3.07
CA VAL A 399 8.49 -6.59 -1.87
C VAL A 399 7.52 -7.46 -1.05
N ARG A 400 6.61 -8.18 -1.72
CA ARG A 400 5.69 -9.12 -1.05
C ARG A 400 6.42 -10.26 -0.34
N ILE A 401 7.45 -10.83 -0.94
CA ILE A 401 8.26 -11.87 -0.31
C ILE A 401 8.90 -11.33 0.97
N VAL A 402 9.61 -10.20 0.87
CA VAL A 402 10.33 -9.60 2.01
C VAL A 402 9.38 -9.25 3.15
N THR A 403 8.25 -8.61 2.82
CA THR A 403 7.25 -8.20 3.82
C THR A 403 6.54 -9.41 4.42
N ALA A 404 6.17 -10.43 3.65
CA ALA A 404 5.58 -11.65 4.20
C ALA A 404 6.50 -12.35 5.21
N LEU A 405 7.79 -12.50 4.89
CA LEU A 405 8.77 -13.12 5.79
C LEU A 405 8.99 -12.29 7.05
N ALA A 406 9.11 -10.98 6.92
CA ALA A 406 9.30 -10.09 8.06
C ALA A 406 8.08 -10.06 9.00
N ALA A 407 6.87 -10.13 8.45
CA ALA A 407 5.65 -10.20 9.25
C ALA A 407 5.54 -11.54 10.01
N LEU A 408 6.04 -12.63 9.43
CA LEU A 408 6.15 -13.94 10.10
C LEU A 408 7.23 -13.95 11.19
N GLU A 409 8.39 -13.34 10.94
CA GLU A 409 9.44 -13.15 11.95
C GLU A 409 8.92 -12.34 13.15
N HIS A 410 8.11 -11.31 12.92
CA HIS A 410 7.51 -10.50 13.97
C HIS A 410 6.49 -11.29 14.81
N SER A 411 5.56 -11.97 14.14
CA SER A 411 4.48 -12.73 14.80
C SER A 411 4.95 -14.06 15.40
N GLY A 412 6.16 -14.53 15.09
CA GLY A 412 6.63 -15.85 15.52
C GLY A 412 5.95 -17.00 14.78
N GLY A 413 5.58 -16.79 13.50
CA GLY A 413 4.95 -17.81 12.65
C GLY A 413 3.42 -17.86 12.71
N TYR A 414 2.77 -16.85 13.31
CA TYR A 414 1.31 -16.72 13.30
C TYR A 414 0.86 -15.72 12.23
N GLU A 415 -0.46 -15.61 11.99
CA GLU A 415 -0.98 -14.55 11.13
C GLU A 415 -0.82 -13.20 11.86
N PRO A 416 -0.05 -12.25 11.31
CA PRO A 416 0.27 -11.01 12.00
C PRO A 416 -0.92 -10.05 11.99
N ASP A 417 -1.19 -9.41 13.12
CA ASP A 417 -2.03 -8.21 13.12
C ASP A 417 -1.24 -7.07 12.48
N LEU A 418 -1.79 -6.47 11.43
CA LEU A 418 -1.09 -5.44 10.67
C LEU A 418 -0.97 -4.13 11.47
N SER A 419 -1.86 -3.88 12.42
CA SER A 419 -1.74 -2.69 13.28
C SER A 419 -0.51 -2.75 14.18
N ASP A 420 -0.10 -3.95 14.59
CA ASP A 420 1.10 -4.14 15.42
C ASP A 420 2.39 -3.88 14.64
N LEU A 421 2.30 -3.92 13.31
CA LEU A 421 3.40 -3.63 12.41
C LEU A 421 3.50 -2.15 12.05
N ASP A 422 2.55 -1.28 12.43
CA ASP A 422 2.52 0.13 12.01
C ASP A 422 3.38 1.06 12.84
N GLU A 423 3.75 0.66 14.05
CA GLU A 423 4.65 1.41 14.92
C GLU A 423 5.90 0.58 15.24
N THR A 424 7.05 1.23 15.20
CA THR A 424 8.30 0.72 15.77
C THR A 424 8.91 1.74 16.72
N THR A 425 10.00 1.36 17.40
CA THR A 425 10.78 2.30 18.22
C THR A 425 12.26 2.37 17.81
N PHE A 426 12.67 1.53 16.86
CA PHE A 426 14.04 1.41 16.37
C PHE A 426 14.68 2.76 15.98
N TRP A 427 13.97 3.62 15.24
CA TRP A 427 14.58 4.83 14.68
C TRP A 427 14.80 5.93 15.72
N ARG A 428 14.04 5.92 16.81
CA ARG A 428 14.18 6.87 17.93
C ARG A 428 15.22 6.45 18.97
N ARG A 429 15.60 5.16 19.02
CA ARG A 429 16.64 4.66 19.95
C ARG A 429 18.00 5.28 19.69
N SER A 430 18.81 5.46 20.73
CA SER A 430 20.21 5.89 20.59
C SER A 430 21.05 4.86 19.83
N VAL A 431 22.17 5.26 19.23
CA VAL A 431 23.07 4.32 18.52
C VAL A 431 23.55 3.22 19.46
N SER A 432 23.87 3.57 20.71
CA SER A 432 24.19 2.60 21.76
C SER A 432 23.04 1.65 22.01
N GLU A 433 21.80 2.12 22.20
CA GLU A 433 20.62 1.26 22.41
C GLU A 433 20.29 0.36 21.21
N ARG A 434 20.63 0.75 19.99
CA ARG A 434 20.44 -0.11 18.81
C ARG A 434 21.47 -1.23 18.73
N VAL A 435 22.69 -0.97 19.21
CA VAL A 435 23.79 -1.93 19.23
C VAL A 435 23.72 -2.84 20.47
N THR A 436 23.31 -2.29 21.61
CA THR A 436 23.22 -2.98 22.92
C THR A 436 21.80 -3.32 23.30
N GLY A 437 20.83 -3.24 22.37
CA GLY A 437 19.42 -3.45 22.63
C GLY A 437 19.24 -4.68 23.50
N THR A 438 18.83 -4.44 24.74
CA THR A 438 18.74 -5.38 25.86
C THR A 438 18.35 -6.79 25.42
N GLU A 439 19.38 -7.63 25.28
CA GLU A 439 19.30 -9.07 25.35
C GLU A 439 18.88 -9.43 26.79
N GLU A 440 17.58 -9.40 27.06
CA GLU A 440 17.05 -10.27 28.10
C GLU A 440 17.32 -11.70 27.62
N ASP A 441 18.22 -12.38 28.32
CA ASP A 441 18.82 -13.68 28.01
C ASP A 441 19.87 -13.64 26.88
N GLY A 442 21.14 -13.88 27.24
CA GLY A 442 22.31 -13.80 26.36
C GLY A 442 22.23 -14.65 25.10
N VAL A 443 21.66 -14.07 24.04
CA VAL A 443 21.34 -14.71 22.77
C VAL A 443 21.87 -13.84 21.64
N ASP A 444 22.95 -14.34 21.03
CA ASP A 444 23.34 -14.15 19.64
C ASP A 444 23.29 -12.71 19.07
N VAL A 445 24.39 -11.97 19.27
CA VAL A 445 24.69 -10.62 18.73
C VAL A 445 24.44 -10.50 17.21
N GLU A 446 24.33 -11.63 16.49
CA GLU A 446 24.08 -11.69 15.06
C GLU A 446 22.60 -11.52 14.66
N ARG A 447 21.61 -11.84 15.52
CA ARG A 447 20.18 -11.81 15.15
C ARG A 447 19.53 -10.46 15.44
N LEU A 448 18.76 -9.94 14.48
CA LEU A 448 18.02 -8.69 14.66
C LEU A 448 16.74 -8.91 15.47
N SER A 449 16.45 -7.97 16.38
CA SER A 449 15.18 -7.94 17.12
C SER A 449 13.99 -7.81 16.16
N ARG A 450 12.81 -8.30 16.58
CA ARG A 450 11.57 -8.23 15.78
C ARG A 450 11.20 -6.80 15.38
N ASP A 451 11.31 -5.86 16.31
CA ASP A 451 11.07 -4.43 16.07
C ASP A 451 12.07 -3.86 15.02
N THR A 452 13.34 -4.25 15.13
CA THR A 452 14.38 -3.88 14.15
C THR A 452 14.06 -4.41 12.75
N VAL A 453 13.63 -5.67 12.63
CA VAL A 453 13.25 -6.27 11.34
C VAL A 453 12.11 -5.49 10.69
N VAL A 454 11.05 -5.20 11.45
CA VAL A 454 9.90 -4.44 10.94
C VAL A 454 10.32 -3.03 10.50
N ALA A 455 11.10 -2.33 11.32
CA ALA A 455 11.55 -0.97 11.04
C ALA A 455 12.41 -0.88 9.76
N LEU A 456 13.34 -1.82 9.59
CA LEU A 456 14.20 -1.87 8.41
C LEU A 456 13.42 -2.32 7.16
N VAL A 457 12.45 -3.22 7.30
CA VAL A 457 11.62 -3.66 6.16
C VAL A 457 10.68 -2.56 5.70
N LYS A 458 10.12 -1.74 6.59
CA LYS A 458 9.41 -0.50 6.20
C LYS A 458 10.31 0.44 5.39
N CYS A 459 11.56 0.59 5.79
CA CYS A 459 12.55 1.37 5.04
C CYS A 459 12.88 0.74 3.67
N PHE A 460 12.96 -0.59 3.58
CA PHE A 460 13.10 -1.29 2.30
C PHE A 460 11.87 -1.08 1.39
N VAL A 461 10.65 -1.13 1.94
CA VAL A 461 9.42 -0.82 1.20
C VAL A 461 9.49 0.61 0.65
N LEU A 462 9.97 1.57 1.45
CA LEU A 462 10.21 2.95 1.04
C LEU A 462 11.25 3.05 -0.11
N GLU A 463 12.34 2.29 -0.06
CA GLU A 463 13.37 2.22 -1.12
C GLU A 463 12.76 1.77 -2.46
N TRP A 464 11.88 0.78 -2.42
CA TRP A 464 11.22 0.15 -3.57
C TRP A 464 9.91 0.84 -3.99
N SER A 465 9.51 1.88 -3.25
CA SER A 465 8.35 2.70 -3.56
C SER A 465 8.61 3.57 -4.78
N VAL A 466 7.58 3.73 -5.59
CA VAL A 466 7.63 4.48 -6.84
C VAL A 466 6.88 5.78 -6.66
N ASP A 467 7.47 6.83 -7.21
CA ASP A 467 6.78 8.09 -7.34
C ASP A 467 5.57 7.94 -8.28
N PHE A 468 4.46 8.55 -7.87
CA PHE A 468 3.24 8.62 -8.65
C PHE A 468 2.83 10.08 -8.85
N ASP A 469 2.86 10.55 -10.09
CA ASP A 469 2.44 11.90 -10.43
C ASP A 469 0.92 12.01 -10.40
N TYR A 470 0.34 12.18 -9.22
CA TYR A 470 -1.09 12.36 -9.06
C TYR A 470 -1.62 13.60 -9.78
N GLN A 471 -0.81 14.60 -10.12
CA GLN A 471 -1.26 15.83 -10.80
C GLN A 471 -1.82 15.54 -12.21
N PHE A 472 -1.63 14.34 -12.75
CA PHE A 472 -2.27 13.90 -13.99
C PHE A 472 -3.80 14.05 -13.95
N TYR A 473 -4.43 14.07 -12.76
CA TYR A 473 -5.88 14.29 -12.65
C TYR A 473 -6.33 15.63 -13.23
N HIS A 474 -5.46 16.65 -13.29
CA HIS A 474 -5.76 17.93 -13.94
C HIS A 474 -5.87 17.81 -15.47
N ARG A 475 -5.36 16.73 -16.05
CA ARG A 475 -5.44 16.42 -17.48
C ARG A 475 -6.71 15.66 -17.85
N LEU A 476 -7.45 15.16 -16.87
CA LEU A 476 -8.67 14.40 -17.07
C LEU A 476 -9.91 15.30 -16.94
N PRO A 477 -11.05 14.99 -17.59
CA PRO A 477 -12.34 15.60 -17.26
C PRO A 477 -12.79 15.25 -15.82
N ILE A 478 -13.80 15.94 -15.32
CA ILE A 478 -14.39 15.64 -13.99
C ILE A 478 -15.11 14.30 -14.04
N ASP A 479 -15.87 14.07 -15.12
CA ASP A 479 -16.66 12.87 -15.31
C ASP A 479 -15.81 11.76 -15.93
N LEU A 480 -15.66 10.66 -15.21
CA LEU A 480 -14.96 9.46 -15.65
C LEU A 480 -15.94 8.30 -15.72
N LEU A 481 -15.75 7.41 -16.69
CA LEU A 481 -16.51 6.17 -16.81
C LEU A 481 -15.57 4.98 -16.79
N PHE A 482 -15.81 4.07 -15.86
CA PHE A 482 -15.15 2.78 -15.80
C PHE A 482 -15.87 1.78 -16.71
N VAL A 483 -15.17 1.24 -17.70
CA VAL A 483 -15.72 0.41 -18.79
C VAL A 483 -15.13 -0.99 -18.83
#